data_AF-A0A3M1EPZ8-F1
#
_entry.id   AF-A0A3M1EPZ8-F1
#
_cell.length_a   1.000
_cell.length_b   1.000
_cell.length_c   1.000
_cell.angle_alpha   90.00
_cell.angle_beta   90.00
_cell.angle_gamma   90.00
#
_symmetry.space_group_name_H-M   'P 1'
#
loop_
_entity.id
_entity.type
_entity.pdbx_description
1 polymer ?
#
loop_
_entity_poly.entity_id
_entity_poly.type
_entity_poly.pdbx_seq_one_letter_code
_entity_poly.pdbx_strand_id
1 'polypeptide(L)'
;MKLLRSSLFLAILGMFAVIALAPAPCGGNGGEICDDGVDNDGDEFVDCNDFDCDTASNCEAMDANCQDGIDNDGNGFVDCDDFGCSQNCETADVCPGKENTVELCSDGIDNDDNGFTDCDDFACSQNHCDEVRALCNTPQ
;
A
#
# COMPACT_ATOMS: atom_id res chain seq x y z
N MET A 1 0.49 61.12 -26.91
CA MET A 1 0.03 60.48 -28.16
C MET A 1 -0.62 59.15 -27.78
N LYS A 2 -1.91 59.02 -28.07
CA LYS A 2 -2.69 57.78 -27.93
C LYS A 2 -2.25 56.79 -29.01
N LEU A 3 -1.94 55.55 -28.65
CA LEU A 3 -2.05 54.40 -29.54
C LEU A 3 -2.64 53.23 -28.74
N LEU A 4 -3.89 52.88 -29.08
CA LEU A 4 -4.59 51.67 -28.64
C LEU A 4 -4.02 50.44 -29.38
N ARG A 5 -4.13 49.27 -28.75
CA ARG A 5 -4.36 47.89 -29.29
C ARG A 5 -3.90 46.92 -28.19
N SER A 6 -4.57 45.84 -27.80
CA SER A 6 -5.78 45.16 -28.26
C SER A 6 -6.13 44.17 -27.16
N SER A 7 -7.42 44.01 -26.84
CA SER A 7 -7.93 42.91 -26.04
C SER A 7 -7.53 41.58 -26.65
N LEU A 8 -6.84 40.74 -25.87
CA LEU A 8 -6.97 39.28 -25.94
C LEU A 8 -6.39 38.67 -24.65
N PHE A 9 -7.10 38.83 -23.53
CA PHE A 9 -6.94 37.91 -22.42
C PHE A 9 -7.58 36.60 -22.85
N LEU A 10 -6.79 35.76 -23.52
CA LEU A 10 -7.13 34.36 -23.73
C LEU A 10 -7.18 33.74 -22.34
N ALA A 11 -8.38 33.52 -21.83
CA ALA A 11 -8.61 32.66 -20.68
C ALA A 11 -8.16 31.26 -21.09
N ILE A 12 -6.89 30.95 -20.88
CA ILE A 12 -6.42 29.57 -20.91
C ILE A 12 -7.01 28.96 -19.64
N LEU A 13 -8.14 28.29 -19.86
CA LEU A 13 -8.83 27.44 -18.91
C LEU A 13 -7.76 26.74 -18.07
N GLY A 14 -7.79 26.99 -16.76
CA GLY A 14 -6.94 26.31 -15.79
C GLY A 14 -7.25 24.83 -15.83
N MET A 15 -6.61 24.12 -16.75
CA MET A 15 -6.42 22.70 -16.67
C MET A 15 -5.12 22.51 -15.91
N PHE A 16 -5.13 22.93 -14.64
CA PHE A 16 -4.37 22.20 -13.64
C PHE A 16 -5.01 20.82 -13.65
N ALA A 17 -4.55 19.97 -14.57
CA ALA A 17 -4.53 18.56 -14.29
C ALA A 17 -3.73 18.49 -12.99
N VAL A 18 -4.46 18.42 -11.88
CA VAL A 18 -4.01 17.64 -10.75
C VAL A 18 -3.81 16.27 -11.41
N ILE A 19 -2.61 16.04 -11.92
CA ILE A 19 -2.11 14.70 -12.06
C ILE A 19 -2.20 14.23 -10.62
N ALA A 20 -3.29 13.53 -10.31
CA ALA A 20 -3.35 12.73 -9.12
C ALA A 20 -2.15 11.80 -9.29
N LEU A 21 -1.03 12.19 -8.67
CA LEU A 21 -0.10 11.24 -8.12
C LEU A 21 -0.96 10.54 -7.09
N ALA A 22 -1.72 9.54 -7.54
CA ALA A 22 -2.11 8.49 -6.63
C ALA A 22 -0.80 8.05 -5.97
N PRO A 23 -0.78 7.84 -4.65
CA PRO A 23 0.35 7.13 -4.05
C PRO A 23 0.62 5.93 -4.94
N ALA A 24 1.89 5.70 -5.28
CA ALA A 24 2.22 4.50 -6.03
C ALA A 24 1.60 3.34 -5.23
N PRO A 25 0.85 2.43 -5.88
CA PRO A 25 0.54 1.18 -5.20
C PRO A 25 1.87 0.61 -4.70
N CYS A 26 1.87 0.04 -3.50
CA CYS A 26 2.94 -0.88 -3.12
C CYS A 26 3.15 -1.84 -4.30
N GLY A 27 4.37 -1.93 -4.79
CA GLY A 27 4.64 -2.49 -6.10
C GLY A 27 4.93 -1.42 -7.15
N GLY A 28 6.20 -1.03 -7.19
CA GLY A 28 6.83 -0.75 -8.47
C GLY A 28 7.91 0.31 -8.45
N ASN A 29 9.11 -0.06 -7.99
CA ASN A 29 10.35 -0.02 -8.78
C ASN A 29 11.58 -0.52 -7.99
N GLY A 30 11.43 -1.46 -7.03
CA GLY A 30 12.56 -2.18 -6.44
C GLY A 30 13.27 -3.11 -7.42
N GLY A 31 12.61 -3.54 -8.50
CA GLY A 31 13.22 -4.53 -9.40
C GLY A 31 13.33 -5.90 -8.74
N GLU A 32 12.43 -6.17 -7.78
CA GLU A 32 12.27 -7.47 -7.15
C GLU A 32 11.80 -8.54 -8.15
N ILE A 33 12.40 -9.73 -8.05
CA ILE A 33 11.95 -10.95 -8.75
C ILE A 33 11.31 -11.85 -7.70
N CYS A 34 9.98 -11.85 -7.69
CA CYS A 34 9.16 -12.41 -6.63
C CYS A 34 9.18 -13.95 -6.47
N ASP A 35 10.07 -14.69 -7.13
CA ASP A 35 10.11 -16.15 -7.14
C ASP A 35 11.51 -16.77 -7.23
N ASP A 36 12.57 -16.00 -6.99
CA ASP A 36 13.96 -16.45 -7.16
C ASP A 36 14.70 -16.76 -5.85
N GLY A 37 14.08 -16.50 -4.70
CA GLY A 37 14.64 -16.75 -3.37
C GLY A 37 15.65 -15.71 -2.92
N VAL A 38 15.71 -14.54 -3.56
CA VAL A 38 16.70 -13.49 -3.30
C VAL A 38 16.03 -12.12 -3.24
N ASP A 39 16.31 -11.39 -2.17
CA ASP A 39 16.11 -9.94 -2.07
C ASP A 39 16.91 -9.22 -3.18
N ASN A 40 16.24 -8.82 -4.27
CA ASN A 40 16.88 -8.18 -5.41
C ASN A 40 16.94 -6.65 -5.30
N ASP A 41 16.16 -6.05 -4.41
CA ASP A 41 16.06 -4.60 -4.25
C ASP A 41 16.83 -4.05 -3.02
N GLY A 42 17.18 -4.94 -2.09
CA GLY A 42 18.02 -4.73 -0.92
C GLY A 42 17.28 -4.24 0.32
N ASP A 43 15.99 -4.51 0.46
CA ASP A 43 15.15 -4.07 1.58
C ASP A 43 14.95 -5.10 2.71
N GLU A 44 15.63 -6.25 2.60
CA GLU A 44 15.63 -7.41 3.51
C GLU A 44 14.42 -8.34 3.40
N PHE A 45 13.47 -8.05 2.51
CA PHE A 45 12.35 -8.93 2.18
C PHE A 45 12.64 -9.76 0.92
N VAL A 46 11.98 -10.91 0.78
CA VAL A 46 12.30 -11.89 -0.27
C VAL A 46 11.01 -12.47 -0.85
N ASP A 47 10.92 -12.49 -2.18
CA ASP A 47 9.82 -13.12 -2.92
C ASP A 47 8.43 -12.65 -2.45
N CYS A 48 7.49 -13.57 -2.22
CA CYS A 48 6.14 -13.27 -1.74
C CYS A 48 6.07 -12.76 -0.29
N ASN A 49 7.22 -12.70 0.40
CA ASN A 49 7.32 -11.98 1.68
C ASN A 49 7.81 -10.53 1.50
N ASP A 50 7.94 -10.07 0.25
CA ASP A 50 8.27 -8.70 -0.12
C ASP A 50 7.01 -7.93 -0.55
N PHE A 51 6.85 -6.72 -0.03
CA PHE A 51 5.73 -5.84 -0.35
C PHE A 51 5.78 -5.29 -1.78
N ASP A 52 6.97 -5.27 -2.39
CA ASP A 52 7.11 -4.96 -3.82
C ASP A 52 6.53 -6.07 -4.71
N CYS A 53 6.18 -7.24 -4.12
CA CYS A 53 5.51 -8.37 -4.76
C CYS A 53 3.99 -8.42 -4.57
N ASP A 54 3.35 -7.37 -4.03
CA ASP A 54 1.90 -7.28 -3.77
C ASP A 54 1.00 -7.42 -5.01
N THR A 55 1.57 -7.41 -6.22
CA THR A 55 0.85 -7.64 -7.48
C THR A 55 1.38 -8.84 -8.27
N ALA A 56 2.34 -9.57 -7.71
CA ALA A 56 2.97 -10.70 -8.35
C ALA A 56 2.00 -11.88 -8.42
N SER A 57 1.74 -12.36 -9.64
CA SER A 57 0.77 -13.44 -9.87
C SER A 57 1.19 -14.79 -9.29
N ASN A 58 2.47 -14.93 -8.93
CA ASN A 58 3.01 -16.12 -8.27
C ASN A 58 2.89 -16.07 -6.75
N CYS A 59 2.42 -14.95 -6.19
CA CYS A 59 2.16 -14.76 -4.77
C CYS A 59 0.67 -14.82 -4.45
N GLU A 60 0.34 -15.09 -3.20
CA GLU A 60 -1.04 -15.07 -2.71
C GLU A 60 -1.49 -13.62 -2.46
N ALA A 61 -1.61 -12.86 -3.54
CA ALA A 61 -1.70 -11.39 -3.49
C ALA A 61 -3.02 -10.83 -4.06
N MET A 62 -4.07 -11.67 -4.12
CA MET A 62 -5.37 -11.31 -4.69
C MET A 62 -6.50 -11.63 -3.71
N ASP A 63 -7.52 -10.76 -3.64
CA ASP A 63 -8.69 -10.95 -2.77
C ASP A 63 -9.32 -12.35 -2.86
N ALA A 64 -9.36 -12.92 -4.07
CA ALA A 64 -9.97 -14.23 -4.27
C ALA A 64 -9.14 -15.37 -3.68
N ASN A 65 -7.82 -15.23 -3.65
CA ASN A 65 -6.89 -16.24 -3.16
C ASN A 65 -6.74 -16.14 -1.65
N CYS A 66 -6.77 -14.92 -1.08
CA CYS A 66 -6.60 -14.66 0.35
C CYS A 66 -7.78 -15.06 1.25
N GLN A 67 -8.77 -15.79 0.73
CA GLN A 67 -9.94 -16.22 1.48
C GLN A 67 -10.57 -17.52 0.93
N ASP A 68 -9.85 -18.27 0.09
CA ASP A 68 -10.37 -19.50 -0.53
C ASP A 68 -9.98 -20.78 0.23
N GLY A 69 -9.14 -20.67 1.26
CA GLY A 69 -8.68 -21.79 2.07
C GLY A 69 -7.59 -22.61 1.41
N ILE A 70 -6.90 -22.08 0.40
CA ILE A 70 -5.85 -22.74 -0.37
C ILE A 70 -4.57 -21.89 -0.27
N ASP A 71 -3.45 -22.58 -0.04
CA ASP A 71 -2.10 -22.04 -0.23
C ASP A 71 -1.83 -21.92 -1.74
N ASN A 72 -2.04 -20.73 -2.30
CA ASN A 72 -2.03 -20.48 -3.74
C ASN A 72 -0.61 -20.23 -4.30
N ASP A 73 0.36 -19.92 -3.45
CA ASP A 73 1.77 -19.72 -3.84
C ASP A 73 2.69 -20.91 -3.43
N GLY A 74 2.21 -21.80 -2.57
CA GLY A 74 2.89 -23.01 -2.14
C GLY A 74 3.92 -22.79 -1.04
N ASN A 75 3.87 -21.69 -0.29
CA ASN A 75 4.84 -21.34 0.75
C ASN A 75 4.54 -22.00 2.12
N GLY A 76 3.38 -22.64 2.26
CA GLY A 76 2.93 -23.33 3.47
C GLY A 76 2.05 -22.51 4.43
N PHE A 77 1.75 -21.26 4.08
CA PHE A 77 0.76 -20.41 4.73
C PHE A 77 -0.50 -20.32 3.86
N VAL A 78 -1.64 -19.93 4.45
CA VAL A 78 -2.94 -19.97 3.79
C VAL A 78 -3.73 -18.72 4.15
N ASP A 79 -4.34 -18.06 3.17
CA ASP A 79 -5.21 -16.90 3.35
C ASP A 79 -4.54 -15.83 4.25
N CYS A 80 -5.23 -15.35 5.28
CA CYS A 80 -4.73 -14.33 6.19
C CYS A 80 -3.62 -14.79 7.16
N ASP A 81 -3.27 -16.08 7.15
CA ASP A 81 -2.03 -16.54 7.80
C ASP A 81 -0.82 -16.36 6.86
N ASP A 82 -1.06 -16.09 5.56
CA ASP A 82 -0.04 -15.74 4.57
C ASP A 82 0.35 -14.26 4.65
N PHE A 83 1.65 -13.99 4.51
CA PHE A 83 2.18 -12.63 4.49
C PHE A 83 1.71 -11.83 3.27
N GLY A 84 1.71 -12.46 2.08
CA GLY A 84 1.27 -11.89 0.83
C GLY A 84 -0.22 -11.50 0.81
N CYS A 85 -0.98 -11.97 1.79
CA CYS A 85 -2.37 -11.55 2.06
C CYS A 85 -2.49 -10.56 3.21
N SER A 86 -1.88 -10.88 4.35
CA SER A 86 -2.11 -10.15 5.61
C SER A 86 -1.46 -8.77 5.63
N GLN A 87 -0.43 -8.56 4.80
CA GLN A 87 0.31 -7.31 4.76
C GLN A 87 0.29 -6.61 3.41
N ASN A 88 -0.46 -7.15 2.44
CA ASN A 88 -0.59 -6.59 1.11
C ASN A 88 -1.63 -5.45 1.09
N CYS A 89 -1.27 -4.33 0.45
CA CYS A 89 -2.13 -3.14 0.45
C CYS A 89 -3.39 -3.31 -0.39
N GLU A 90 -3.34 -4.13 -1.44
CA GLU A 90 -4.48 -4.36 -2.34
C GLU A 90 -5.52 -5.28 -1.69
N THR A 91 -5.09 -6.13 -0.75
CA THR A 91 -5.96 -7.09 -0.04
C THR A 91 -6.21 -6.74 1.41
N ALA A 92 -5.88 -5.51 1.85
CA ALA A 92 -5.97 -5.10 3.27
C ALA A 92 -7.37 -5.33 3.89
N ASP A 93 -8.43 -5.14 3.10
CA ASP A 93 -9.83 -5.34 3.54
C ASP A 93 -10.24 -6.83 3.65
N VAL A 94 -9.44 -7.75 3.11
CA VAL A 94 -9.76 -9.20 3.07
C VAL A 94 -9.47 -9.86 4.41
N CYS A 95 -8.46 -9.39 5.13
CA CYS A 95 -8.02 -9.99 6.38
C CYS A 95 -8.56 -9.23 7.60
N PRO A 96 -9.69 -9.69 8.18
CA PRO A 96 -10.31 -9.00 9.30
C PRO A 96 -9.46 -9.07 10.57
N GLY A 97 -9.56 -8.03 11.40
CA GLY A 97 -8.83 -7.96 12.67
C GLY A 97 -7.35 -7.62 12.50
N LYS A 98 -6.99 -6.99 11.39
CA LYS A 98 -5.70 -6.34 11.19
C LYS A 98 -5.88 -4.83 11.34
N GLU A 99 -4.97 -4.18 12.04
CA GLU A 99 -4.89 -2.73 12.16
C GLU A 99 -3.90 -2.19 11.11
N ASN A 100 -4.29 -2.27 9.84
CA ASN A 100 -3.38 -2.01 8.71
C ASN A 100 -3.99 -1.10 7.63
N THR A 101 -5.11 -0.41 7.93
CA THR A 101 -5.74 0.56 7.04
C THR A 101 -5.70 1.96 7.65
N VAL A 102 -5.98 2.99 6.85
CA VAL A 102 -5.96 4.38 7.31
C VAL A 102 -6.99 4.61 8.42
N GLU A 103 -8.18 4.02 8.25
CA GLU A 103 -9.28 4.14 9.20
C GLU A 103 -8.98 3.48 10.53
N LEU A 104 -8.35 2.30 10.51
CA LEU A 104 -8.04 1.53 11.71
C LEU A 104 -6.84 2.11 12.45
N CYS A 105 -5.80 2.55 11.73
CA CYS A 105 -4.60 3.17 12.30
C CYS A 105 -4.78 4.63 12.77
N SER A 106 -6.02 5.12 12.92
CA SER A 106 -6.29 6.50 13.37
C SER A 106 -7.58 6.67 14.19
N ASP A 107 -8.19 5.57 14.66
CA ASP A 107 -9.46 5.62 15.38
C ASP A 107 -9.31 5.60 16.92
N GLY A 108 -8.09 5.40 17.44
CA GLY A 108 -7.83 5.31 18.87
C GLY A 108 -8.22 3.98 19.51
N ILE A 109 -8.40 2.93 18.72
CA ILE A 109 -8.78 1.58 19.15
C ILE A 109 -7.70 0.60 18.71
N ASP A 110 -7.28 -0.28 19.64
CA ASP A 110 -6.52 -1.49 19.33
C ASP A 110 -7.43 -2.46 18.54
N ASN A 111 -7.34 -2.44 17.21
CA ASN A 111 -8.26 -3.17 16.33
C ASN A 111 -7.84 -4.63 16.10
N ASP A 112 -6.61 -5.00 16.45
CA ASP A 112 -6.08 -6.36 16.36
C ASP A 112 -5.87 -7.06 17.73
N ASP A 113 -6.26 -6.39 18.82
CA ASP A 113 -6.20 -6.82 20.21
C ASP A 113 -4.77 -7.21 20.67
N ASN A 114 -3.72 -6.60 20.09
CA ASN A 114 -2.33 -6.91 20.40
C ASN A 114 -1.74 -6.08 21.57
N GLY A 115 -2.49 -5.07 22.05
CA GLY A 115 -2.12 -4.18 23.14
C GLY A 115 -1.46 -2.86 22.72
N PHE A 116 -1.37 -2.58 21.42
CA PHE A 116 -0.89 -1.33 20.84
C PHE A 116 -2.04 -0.62 20.11
N THR A 117 -1.91 0.67 19.80
CA THR A 117 -3.02 1.45 19.23
C THR A 117 -2.47 2.50 18.27
N ASP A 118 -3.10 2.61 17.10
CA ASP A 118 -2.74 3.54 16.03
C ASP A 118 -1.22 3.52 15.76
N CYS A 119 -0.57 4.67 15.78
CA CYS A 119 0.86 4.80 15.53
C CYS A 119 1.78 4.28 16.64
N ASP A 120 1.24 3.88 17.79
CA ASP A 120 2.01 3.08 18.76
C ASP A 120 2.05 1.59 18.35
N ASP A 121 1.21 1.17 17.38
CA ASP A 121 1.24 -0.16 16.76
C ASP A 121 2.27 -0.24 15.62
N PHE A 122 2.96 -1.37 15.53
CA PHE A 122 3.89 -1.68 14.43
C PHE A 122 3.17 -1.93 13.09
N ALA A 123 1.99 -2.54 13.10
CA ALA A 123 1.15 -2.76 11.93
C ALA A 123 0.76 -1.44 11.25
N CYS A 124 0.72 -0.34 12.00
CA CYS A 124 0.49 1.02 11.52
C CYS A 124 1.77 1.80 11.26
N SER A 125 2.67 1.90 12.25
CA SER A 125 3.87 2.74 12.17
C SER A 125 4.92 2.22 11.19
N GLN A 126 4.98 0.90 11.00
CA GLN A 126 5.85 0.22 10.04
C GLN A 126 5.04 -0.42 8.92
N ASN A 127 3.82 0.07 8.68
CA ASN A 127 3.01 -0.36 7.54
C ASN A 127 3.75 -0.07 6.23
N HIS A 128 3.65 -0.95 5.24
CA HIS A 128 4.32 -0.76 3.95
C HIS A 128 3.40 -0.14 2.89
N CYS A 129 2.10 -0.06 3.15
CA CYS A 129 1.18 0.80 2.42
C CYS A 129 1.53 2.26 2.73
N ASP A 130 2.02 2.99 1.73
CA ASP A 130 2.48 4.38 1.86
C ASP A 130 1.45 5.28 2.54
N GLU A 131 0.17 5.07 2.27
CA GLU A 131 -0.92 5.86 2.84
C GLU A 131 -1.04 5.68 4.36
N VAL A 132 -0.93 4.43 4.83
CA VAL A 132 -1.02 4.09 6.25
C VAL A 132 0.25 4.53 6.97
N ARG A 133 1.42 4.23 6.39
CA ARG A 133 2.72 4.67 6.93
C ARG A 133 2.80 6.19 7.07
N ALA A 134 2.21 6.95 6.13
CA ALA A 134 2.23 8.40 6.16
C ALA A 134 1.49 8.97 7.38
N LEU A 135 0.49 8.27 7.94
CA LEU A 135 -0.23 8.71 9.15
C LEU A 135 0.73 8.93 10.32
N CYS A 136 1.66 8.00 10.52
CA CYS A 136 2.57 8.01 11.67
C CYS A 136 3.82 8.87 11.49
N ASN A 137 4.03 9.38 10.27
CA ASN A 137 5.15 10.26 9.94
C ASN A 137 4.78 11.75 9.94
N THR A 138 3.55 12.10 10.30
CA THR A 138 3.09 13.48 10.42
C THR A 138 2.76 13.82 11.89
N PRO A 139 2.86 15.09 12.31
CA PRO A 139 2.42 15.49 13.64
C PRO A 139 0.90 15.28 13.74
N GLN A 140 0.47 14.31 14.55
CA GLN A 140 -0.93 14.04 14.89
C GLN A 140 -1.45 15.01 15.96
#